data_AF-A0A3G3C7G4-F1
#
_entry.id   AF-A0A3G3C7G4-F1
#
_cell.length_a   1.000
_cell.length_b   1.000
_cell.length_c   1.000
_cell.angle_alpha   90.00
_cell.angle_beta   90.00
_cell.angle_gamma   90.00
#
_symmetry.space_group_name_H-M   'P 1'
#
loop_
_entity.id
_entity.type
_entity.pdbx_description
1 polymer ?
#
loop_
_entity_poly.entity_id
_entity_poly.type
_entity_poly.pdbx_seq_one_letter_code
_entity_poly.pdbx_strand_id
1 'polypeptide(L)'
;MLHETISLALLGQPLVAGLMVVSAILYLLYSTQQWRPNNLPLLNDAGPFDFLQATAVKRFRRDARQLIKSGFDSYNNVFAMRTDVGVELFASPEYADQFRNHPSLKVFPFTAKMHHGHLPGFELCRSQPVEDRILIESVRTQLAQSLGKMIQPLASDIGQAISDRWPSESGWQEIALGSVVERTIAQGTSSVYCLDEAWPEFVVKMEMALGMASAALSAWPVMLRRVVAKFLPECLELYRIMDAGRELMSRDMRKRVALQASTGEAPLNFFEWFKEASHGEEYDELILNLRIAFASMHGLCDHLVKILLRLSEDPQLVDDLRKEVIQVYKTHGWSKTALYHLKLMDSAFKEVQRVDPILFAVGRLAVADVALKDGLVIQKGQSIRISGHTMWDEDKYPDAAHFDAYRFYKLRQAPGQENTAQFTSPTSDHLGFGYGGRACPGRFFAAAVLKISLCHVLMKYDIKPANGETGPHVWEFAAAINANMTAKVLGDLDHVVAKLKEKIPRIEQVTHGYYIAYITLQKCNGDMLQFRDANATITYPAVHAYDRLCPNMEFFVLQTGTNAYGVACFGYLSQTQLQLPLQESTPRVPRPWSDTLFYYAQVDLIKKANNGKTWKWCEVRPDQLVA
;
A
#
# COMPACT_ATOMS: atom_id res chain seq x y z
N MET A 1 -59.70 31.33 25.24
CA MET A 1 -59.63 29.98 24.64
C MET A 1 -59.01 29.99 23.23
N LEU A 2 -57.96 30.78 22.98
CA LEU A 2 -57.34 30.87 21.63
C LEU A 2 -55.81 31.02 21.68
N HIS A 3 -55.18 30.63 22.79
CA HIS A 3 -53.72 30.68 22.96
C HIS A 3 -53.07 29.31 23.24
N GLU A 4 -53.83 28.24 23.46
CA GLU A 4 -53.27 26.90 23.71
C GLU A 4 -53.28 25.97 22.49
N THR A 5 -54.02 26.30 21.42
CA THR A 5 -54.17 25.43 20.24
C THR A 5 -53.09 25.62 19.17
N ILE A 6 -52.26 26.67 19.23
CA ILE A 6 -51.22 26.92 18.21
C ILE A 6 -49.90 26.21 18.56
N SER A 7 -49.62 25.92 19.83
CA SER A 7 -48.35 25.25 20.22
C SER A 7 -48.31 23.76 19.90
N LEU A 8 -49.46 23.07 19.80
CA LEU A 8 -49.52 21.63 19.46
C LEU A 8 -49.64 21.34 17.96
N ALA A 9 -50.07 22.31 17.15
CA ALA A 9 -50.24 22.12 15.70
C ALA A 9 -48.92 22.15 14.91
N LEU A 10 -47.88 22.82 15.42
CA LEU A 10 -46.54 22.85 14.80
C LEU A 10 -45.74 21.57 15.05
N LEU A 11 -45.98 20.87 16.17
CA LEU A 11 -45.32 19.60 16.51
C LEU A 11 -45.83 18.40 15.68
N GLY A 12 -47.00 18.51 15.05
CA GLY A 12 -47.61 17.47 14.23
C GLY A 12 -47.20 17.47 12.75
N GLN A 13 -46.40 18.44 12.30
CA GLN A 13 -45.96 18.49 10.90
C GLN A 13 -44.72 17.60 10.69
N PRO A 14 -44.72 16.70 9.69
CA PRO A 14 -43.60 15.79 9.43
C PRO A 14 -42.28 16.53 9.18
N LEU A 15 -42.34 17.79 8.74
CA LEU A 15 -41.17 18.66 8.57
C LEU A 15 -40.52 19.05 9.92
N VAL A 16 -41.33 19.40 10.93
CA VAL A 16 -40.83 19.80 12.27
C VAL A 16 -40.28 18.59 13.01
N ALA A 17 -40.95 17.44 12.91
CA ALA A 17 -40.42 16.18 13.43
C ALA A 17 -39.10 15.80 12.73
N GLY A 18 -39.01 15.96 11.42
CA GLY A 18 -37.77 15.74 10.65
C GLY A 18 -36.63 16.65 11.10
N LEU A 19 -36.89 17.95 11.28
CA LEU A 19 -35.90 18.92 11.76
C LEU A 19 -35.44 18.62 13.20
N MET A 20 -36.34 18.17 14.08
CA MET A 20 -35.95 17.76 15.45
C MET A 20 -35.08 16.50 15.43
N VAL A 21 -35.38 15.52 14.58
CA VAL A 21 -34.56 14.32 14.43
C VAL A 21 -33.18 14.68 13.88
N VAL A 22 -33.11 15.52 12.84
CA VAL A 22 -31.83 16.00 12.29
C VAL A 22 -31.03 16.78 13.35
N SER A 23 -31.69 17.66 14.11
CA SER A 23 -31.05 18.44 15.17
C SER A 23 -30.55 17.56 16.32
N ALA A 24 -31.32 16.54 16.72
CA ALA A 24 -30.90 15.56 17.72
C ALA A 24 -29.71 14.72 17.23
N ILE A 25 -29.71 14.32 15.95
CA ILE A 25 -28.57 13.63 15.32
C ILE A 25 -27.34 14.54 15.31
N LEU A 26 -27.48 15.80 14.87
CA LEU A 26 -26.37 16.76 14.85
C LEU A 26 -25.84 17.07 16.26
N TYR A 27 -26.73 17.18 17.26
CA TYR A 27 -26.35 17.35 18.65
C TYR A 27 -25.60 16.13 19.19
N LEU A 28 -26.07 14.91 18.89
CA LEU A 28 -25.41 13.67 19.28
C LEU A 28 -24.03 13.52 18.59
N LEU A 29 -23.93 13.93 17.32
CA LEU A 29 -22.66 13.99 16.60
C LEU A 29 -21.71 15.02 17.23
N TYR A 30 -22.20 16.19 17.60
CA TYR A 30 -21.40 17.20 18.29
C TYR A 30 -20.97 16.76 19.70
N SER A 31 -21.86 16.15 20.48
CA SER A 31 -21.53 15.69 21.84
C SER A 31 -20.51 14.56 21.83
N THR A 32 -20.56 13.67 20.84
CA THR A 32 -19.54 12.63 20.64
C THR A 32 -18.19 13.20 20.18
N GLN A 33 -18.15 14.38 19.56
CA GLN A 33 -16.89 15.08 19.26
C GLN A 33 -16.23 15.68 20.50
N GLN A 34 -17.02 16.22 21.42
CA GLN A 34 -16.52 16.84 22.65
C GLN A 34 -16.03 15.81 23.68
N TRP A 35 -16.32 14.52 23.49
CA TRP A 35 -15.85 13.48 24.39
C TRP A 35 -14.32 13.43 24.42
N ARG A 36 -13.76 13.54 25.63
CA ARG A 36 -12.31 13.42 25.91
C ARG A 36 -12.09 12.17 26.76
N PRO A 37 -11.40 11.13 26.23
CA PRO A 37 -11.06 9.97 27.05
C PRO A 37 -10.13 10.40 28.20
N ASN A 38 -10.49 10.02 29.43
CA ASN A 38 -9.63 10.17 30.61
C ASN A 38 -9.12 11.60 30.89
N ASN A 39 -9.84 12.64 30.45
CA ASN A 39 -9.39 14.04 30.49
C ASN A 39 -8.00 14.27 29.86
N LEU A 40 -7.57 13.36 28.96
CA LEU A 40 -6.31 13.49 28.27
C LEU A 40 -6.40 14.61 27.22
N PRO A 41 -5.26 15.26 26.91
CA PRO A 41 -5.17 16.16 25.78
C PRO A 41 -5.57 15.43 24.50
N LEU A 42 -6.46 16.05 23.71
CA LEU A 42 -6.87 15.53 22.41
C LEU A 42 -6.15 16.28 21.29
N LEU A 43 -5.30 15.57 20.57
CA LEU A 43 -4.69 16.07 19.34
C LEU A 43 -5.59 15.83 18.11
N ASN A 44 -5.31 16.62 17.07
CA ASN A 44 -6.01 16.59 15.79
C ASN A 44 -7.53 16.86 15.93
N ASP A 45 -7.90 17.86 16.74
CA ASP A 45 -9.31 18.11 17.02
C ASP A 45 -10.08 18.60 15.78
N ALA A 46 -11.35 18.21 15.70
CA ALA A 46 -12.26 18.62 14.66
C ALA A 46 -12.64 20.10 14.90
N GLY A 47 -12.54 20.94 13.87
CA GLY A 47 -12.96 22.33 13.99
C GLY A 47 -14.47 22.44 14.30
N PRO A 48 -14.97 23.60 14.76
CA PRO A 48 -16.36 23.78 15.21
C PRO A 48 -17.42 23.46 14.13
N PHE A 49 -17.03 23.36 12.86
CA PHE A 49 -17.92 23.04 11.73
C PHE A 49 -17.61 21.68 11.08
N ASP A 50 -16.67 20.90 11.62
CA ASP A 50 -16.30 19.57 11.09
C ASP A 50 -17.18 18.47 11.69
N PHE A 51 -18.50 18.58 11.53
CA PHE A 51 -19.51 17.69 12.16
C PHE A 51 -19.32 16.19 11.85
N LEU A 52 -18.75 15.89 10.68
CA LEU A 52 -18.43 14.53 10.25
C LEU A 52 -16.98 14.11 10.55
N GLN A 53 -16.20 14.99 11.19
CA GLN A 53 -14.78 14.78 11.53
C GLN A 53 -13.89 14.55 10.29
N ALA A 54 -14.38 14.87 9.10
CA ALA A 54 -13.75 14.55 7.83
C ALA A 54 -12.41 15.28 7.68
N THR A 55 -12.28 16.48 8.22
CA THR A 55 -11.03 17.25 8.16
C THR A 55 -9.97 16.62 9.07
N ALA A 56 -10.35 16.28 10.30
CA ALA A 56 -9.46 15.57 11.23
C ALA A 56 -9.02 14.21 10.67
N VAL A 57 -9.95 13.43 10.12
CA VAL A 57 -9.64 12.13 9.49
C VAL A 57 -8.70 12.30 8.29
N LYS A 58 -8.93 13.29 7.42
CA LYS A 58 -8.03 13.58 6.28
C LYS A 58 -6.63 13.98 6.75
N ARG A 59 -6.51 14.84 7.77
CA ARG A 59 -5.20 15.22 8.35
C ARG A 59 -4.48 14.02 8.93
N PHE A 60 -5.16 13.16 9.69
CA PHE A 60 -4.55 11.95 10.24
C PHE A 60 -4.09 11.00 9.14
N ARG A 61 -4.91 10.79 8.10
CA ARG A 61 -4.52 9.92 6.98
C ARG A 61 -3.27 10.41 6.26
N ARG A 62 -3.07 11.73 6.15
CA ARG A 62 -1.93 12.32 5.44
C ARG A 62 -0.67 12.46 6.31
N ASP A 63 -0.81 12.92 7.56
CA ASP A 63 0.30 13.43 8.36
C ASP A 63 0.44 12.73 9.73
N ALA A 64 -0.04 11.48 9.87
CA ALA A 64 -0.05 10.76 11.15
C ALA A 64 1.33 10.72 11.83
N ARG A 65 2.43 10.52 11.09
CA ARG A 65 3.78 10.46 11.68
C ARG A 65 4.16 11.77 12.35
N GLN A 66 3.90 12.90 11.70
CA GLN A 66 4.14 14.23 12.26
C GLN A 66 3.21 14.52 13.44
N LEU A 67 1.94 14.13 13.36
CA LEU A 67 0.98 14.30 14.46
C LEU A 67 1.40 13.50 15.70
N ILE A 68 1.81 12.24 15.54
CA ILE A 68 2.31 11.42 16.64
C ILE A 68 3.58 12.04 17.25
N LYS A 69 4.52 12.47 16.41
CA LYS A 69 5.74 13.15 16.87
C LYS A 69 5.39 14.40 17.70
N SER A 70 4.54 15.27 17.17
CA SER A 70 4.10 16.48 17.88
C SER A 70 3.39 16.19 19.20
N GLY A 71 2.70 15.05 19.28
CA GLY A 71 2.10 14.54 20.50
C GLY A 71 3.13 14.19 21.55
N PHE A 72 4.21 13.48 21.19
CA PHE A 72 5.29 13.15 22.13
C PHE A 72 6.20 14.35 22.45
N ASP A 73 6.34 15.30 21.53
CA ASP A 73 7.03 16.57 21.80
C ASP A 73 6.27 17.42 22.84
N SER A 74 4.94 17.27 22.91
CA SER A 74 4.06 18.03 23.81
C SER A 74 3.67 17.27 25.09
N TYR A 75 3.68 15.94 25.05
CA TYR A 75 3.17 15.07 26.11
C TYR A 75 4.07 13.83 26.26
N ASN A 76 4.64 13.63 27.44
CA ASN A 76 5.72 12.64 27.62
C ASN A 76 5.28 11.16 27.52
N ASN A 77 4.05 10.82 27.92
CA ASN A 77 3.67 9.42 28.15
C ASN A 77 2.56 8.91 27.23
N VAL A 78 1.34 9.40 27.46
CA VAL A 78 0.13 8.97 26.76
C VAL A 78 -0.72 10.19 26.42
N PHE A 79 -1.21 10.25 25.18
CA PHE A 79 -2.16 11.28 24.76
C PHE A 79 -3.30 10.66 23.94
N ALA A 80 -4.41 11.39 23.83
CA ALA A 80 -5.51 11.00 22.96
C ALA A 80 -5.37 11.72 21.60
N MET A 81 -5.72 11.04 20.52
CA MET A 81 -5.74 11.64 19.20
C MET A 81 -6.94 11.15 18.40
N ARG A 82 -7.55 12.08 17.66
CA ARG A 82 -8.60 11.73 16.71
C ARG A 82 -7.98 11.14 15.44
N THR A 83 -8.37 9.92 15.10
CA THR A 83 -7.88 9.15 13.96
C THR A 83 -9.02 8.82 13.00
N ASP A 84 -8.73 8.07 11.94
CA ASP A 84 -9.70 7.57 10.97
C ASP A 84 -10.64 6.48 11.51
N VAL A 85 -10.33 5.91 12.67
CA VAL A 85 -11.13 4.87 13.35
C VAL A 85 -11.76 5.37 14.67
N GLY A 86 -11.73 6.68 14.91
CA GLY A 86 -12.27 7.33 16.10
C GLY A 86 -11.17 7.93 16.99
N VAL A 87 -11.47 8.16 18.27
CA VAL A 87 -10.44 8.63 19.22
C VAL A 87 -9.66 7.43 19.75
N GLU A 88 -8.33 7.48 19.62
CA GLU A 88 -7.40 6.45 20.07
C GLU A 88 -6.38 7.05 21.04
N LEU A 89 -5.86 6.21 21.95
CA LEU A 89 -4.74 6.57 22.81
C LEU A 89 -3.41 6.21 22.12
N PHE A 90 -2.41 7.05 22.27
CA PHE A 90 -1.05 6.79 21.79
C PHE A 90 -0.11 6.80 23.00
N ALA A 91 0.58 5.69 23.20
CA ALA A 91 1.52 5.49 24.30
C ALA A 91 2.97 5.46 23.81
N SER A 92 3.85 6.01 24.65
CA SER A 92 5.30 5.95 24.48
C SER A 92 5.79 4.48 24.38
N PRO A 93 6.87 4.22 23.61
CA PRO A 93 7.56 2.94 23.56
C PRO A 93 7.91 2.35 24.93
N GLU A 94 8.06 3.16 25.98
CA GLU A 94 8.34 2.69 27.35
C GLU A 94 7.26 1.74 27.91
N TYR A 95 6.02 1.85 27.41
CA TYR A 95 4.92 0.96 27.78
C TYR A 95 4.93 -0.37 27.01
N ALA A 96 5.83 -0.56 26.03
CA ALA A 96 5.88 -1.75 25.19
C ALA A 96 5.94 -3.04 26.03
N ASP A 97 6.80 -3.07 27.05
CA ASP A 97 6.96 -4.24 27.93
C ASP A 97 5.73 -4.55 28.77
N GLN A 98 5.01 -3.51 29.24
CA GLN A 98 3.77 -3.71 29.97
C GLN A 98 2.68 -4.32 29.06
N PHE A 99 2.65 -3.93 27.78
CA PHE A 99 1.57 -4.31 26.87
C PHE A 99 1.81 -5.64 26.19
N ARG A 100 3.08 -6.05 26.04
CA ARG A 100 3.53 -7.16 25.19
C ARG A 100 2.75 -8.47 25.40
N ASN A 101 2.34 -8.74 26.65
CA ASN A 101 1.60 -9.94 27.06
C ASN A 101 0.32 -9.64 27.86
N HIS A 102 -0.17 -8.39 27.87
CA HIS A 102 -1.30 -8.04 28.72
C HIS A 102 -2.58 -8.79 28.29
N PRO A 103 -3.27 -9.51 29.19
CA PRO A 103 -4.38 -10.38 28.81
C PRO A 103 -5.57 -9.59 28.27
N SER A 104 -5.79 -8.37 28.74
CA SER A 104 -6.92 -7.51 28.33
C SER A 104 -6.64 -6.64 27.11
N LEU A 105 -5.43 -6.66 26.53
CA LEU A 105 -5.09 -5.89 25.32
C LEU A 105 -5.02 -6.83 24.12
N LYS A 106 -6.02 -6.77 23.23
CA LYS A 106 -6.21 -7.76 22.15
C LYS A 106 -6.04 -7.15 20.77
N VAL A 107 -5.50 -7.95 19.83
CA VAL A 107 -5.26 -7.56 18.42
C VAL A 107 -6.49 -7.78 17.56
N PHE A 108 -7.13 -8.96 17.59
CA PHE A 108 -8.29 -9.22 16.73
C PHE A 108 -9.49 -8.30 16.99
N PRO A 109 -9.89 -8.00 18.24
CA PRO A 109 -10.92 -7.00 18.49
C PRO A 109 -10.54 -5.60 17.98
N PHE A 110 -9.25 -5.26 17.99
CA PHE A 110 -8.76 -4.02 17.42
C PHE A 110 -8.90 -4.00 15.89
N THR A 111 -8.47 -5.08 15.21
CA THR A 111 -8.65 -5.25 13.76
C THR A 111 -10.13 -5.21 13.35
N ALA A 112 -11.01 -5.86 14.12
CA ALA A 112 -12.45 -5.86 13.90
C ALA A 112 -13.07 -4.46 14.04
N LYS A 113 -12.55 -3.63 14.96
CA LYS A 113 -12.97 -2.23 15.09
C LYS A 113 -12.49 -1.39 13.89
N MET A 114 -11.24 -1.59 13.46
CA MET A 114 -10.64 -0.84 12.36
C MET A 114 -11.32 -1.11 11.01
N HIS A 115 -11.63 -2.37 10.73
CA HIS A 115 -12.17 -2.81 9.43
C HIS A 115 -13.63 -3.24 9.52
N HIS A 116 -14.36 -2.73 10.52
CA HIS A 116 -15.79 -2.95 10.68
C HIS A 116 -16.23 -4.42 10.68
N GLY A 117 -15.41 -5.33 11.23
CA GLY A 117 -15.66 -6.78 11.24
C GLY A 117 -16.90 -7.25 12.02
N HIS A 118 -17.66 -6.30 12.58
CA HIS A 118 -18.98 -6.53 13.18
C HIS A 118 -20.13 -6.36 12.17
N LEU A 119 -19.84 -5.89 10.96
CA LEU A 119 -20.82 -5.69 9.89
C LEU A 119 -20.87 -6.90 8.95
N PRO A 120 -22.04 -7.23 8.38
CA PRO A 120 -22.15 -8.23 7.33
C PRO A 120 -21.23 -7.91 6.14
N GLY A 121 -20.59 -8.93 5.59
CA GLY A 121 -19.61 -8.88 4.50
C GLY A 121 -18.18 -8.48 4.90
N PHE A 122 -17.96 -8.13 6.17
CA PHE A 122 -16.63 -7.84 6.74
C PHE A 122 -16.15 -8.96 7.67
N GLU A 123 -16.72 -10.16 7.55
CA GLU A 123 -16.48 -11.28 8.45
C GLU A 123 -15.01 -11.71 8.48
N LEU A 124 -14.25 -11.47 7.41
CA LEU A 124 -12.81 -11.72 7.42
C LEU A 124 -12.07 -10.87 8.46
N CYS A 125 -12.63 -9.73 8.88
CA CYS A 125 -12.03 -8.91 9.93
C CYS A 125 -12.65 -9.15 11.31
N ARG A 126 -13.58 -10.09 11.45
CA ARG A 126 -14.26 -10.34 12.73
C ARG A 126 -13.31 -10.90 13.78
N SER A 127 -13.60 -10.64 15.05
CA SER A 127 -12.96 -11.32 16.17
C SER A 127 -13.94 -12.33 16.73
N GLN A 128 -13.58 -13.60 16.64
CA GLN A 128 -14.30 -14.70 17.25
C GLN A 128 -13.30 -15.61 17.98
N PRO A 129 -13.52 -15.94 19.26
CA PRO A 129 -12.51 -16.64 20.07
C PRO A 129 -11.98 -17.96 19.46
N VAL A 130 -12.86 -18.77 18.87
CA VAL A 130 -12.50 -20.04 18.23
C VAL A 130 -11.61 -19.80 17.01
N GLU A 131 -12.08 -18.99 16.05
CA GLU A 131 -11.32 -18.66 14.84
C GLU A 131 -10.00 -17.96 15.13
N ASP A 132 -10.00 -17.05 16.11
CA ASP A 132 -8.82 -16.32 16.56
C ASP A 132 -7.76 -17.28 17.13
N ARG A 133 -8.20 -18.33 17.84
CA ARG A 133 -7.33 -19.40 18.36
C ARG A 133 -6.78 -20.26 17.24
N ILE A 134 -7.65 -20.78 16.37
CA ILE A 134 -7.28 -21.63 15.24
C ILE A 134 -6.23 -20.94 14.38
N LEU A 135 -6.44 -19.66 14.06
CA LEU A 135 -5.51 -18.89 13.23
C LEU A 135 -4.15 -18.66 13.91
N ILE A 136 -4.13 -18.40 15.22
CA ILE A 136 -2.85 -18.23 15.95
C ILE A 136 -2.10 -19.55 16.04
N GLU A 137 -2.81 -20.64 16.35
CA GLU A 137 -2.24 -21.96 16.55
C GLU A 137 -1.68 -22.53 15.25
N SER A 138 -2.46 -22.49 14.15
CA SER A 138 -2.04 -22.97 12.83
C SER A 138 -0.74 -22.32 12.34
N VAL A 139 -0.56 -21.03 12.62
CA VAL A 139 0.66 -20.30 12.24
C VAL A 139 1.82 -20.59 13.20
N ARG A 140 1.58 -20.60 14.52
CA ARG A 140 2.65 -20.74 15.52
C ARG A 140 3.18 -22.16 15.63
N THR A 141 2.35 -23.14 15.36
CA THR A 141 2.68 -24.55 15.51
C THR A 141 2.88 -25.17 14.12
N GLN A 142 1.82 -25.37 13.35
CA GLN A 142 1.86 -26.18 12.15
C GLN A 142 2.70 -25.55 11.02
N LEU A 143 2.48 -24.27 10.71
CA LEU A 143 3.28 -23.54 9.70
C LEU A 143 4.75 -23.47 10.11
N ALA A 144 5.03 -23.15 11.38
CA ALA A 144 6.39 -23.01 11.88
C ALA A 144 7.17 -24.34 11.82
N GLN A 145 6.52 -25.47 12.14
CA GLN A 145 7.10 -26.81 12.05
C GLN A 145 7.29 -27.25 10.59
N SER A 146 6.39 -26.84 9.70
CA SER A 146 6.40 -27.23 8.28
C SER A 146 7.34 -26.37 7.43
N LEU A 147 7.79 -25.21 7.92
CA LEU A 147 8.56 -24.24 7.15
C LEU A 147 9.77 -24.84 6.44
N GLY A 148 10.51 -25.74 7.09
CA GLY A 148 11.68 -26.38 6.48
C GLY A 148 11.34 -27.20 5.23
N LYS A 149 10.17 -27.89 5.23
CA LYS A 149 9.70 -28.71 4.11
C LYS A 149 9.13 -27.86 2.97
N MET A 150 8.67 -26.64 3.27
CA MET A 150 8.06 -25.74 2.28
C MET A 150 9.07 -24.90 1.49
N ILE A 151 10.32 -24.76 1.94
CA ILE A 151 11.29 -23.86 1.30
C ILE A 151 11.49 -24.18 -0.19
N GLN A 152 11.67 -25.46 -0.53
CA GLN A 152 11.91 -25.86 -1.91
C GLN A 152 10.65 -25.75 -2.78
N PRO A 153 9.46 -26.21 -2.36
CA PRO A 153 8.20 -25.90 -3.05
C PRO A 153 7.98 -24.41 -3.27
N LEU A 154 8.14 -23.58 -2.24
CA LEU A 154 7.99 -22.13 -2.35
C LEU A 154 8.99 -21.51 -3.34
N ALA A 155 10.24 -21.95 -3.33
CA ALA A 155 11.23 -21.48 -4.31
C ALA A 155 10.85 -21.88 -5.74
N SER A 156 10.31 -23.07 -5.95
CA SER A 156 9.79 -23.48 -7.25
C SER A 156 8.60 -22.61 -7.69
N ASP A 157 7.59 -22.47 -6.83
CA ASP A 157 6.36 -21.73 -7.11
C ASP A 157 6.62 -20.24 -7.35
N ILE A 158 7.45 -19.61 -6.51
CA ILE A 158 7.88 -18.21 -6.68
C ILE A 158 8.73 -18.07 -7.94
N GLY A 159 9.65 -19.01 -8.17
CA GLY A 159 10.49 -19.01 -9.36
C GLY A 159 9.69 -19.08 -10.66
N GLN A 160 8.61 -19.88 -10.67
CA GLN A 160 7.65 -19.97 -11.77
C GLN A 160 6.82 -18.70 -11.91
N ALA A 161 6.26 -18.19 -10.82
CA ALA A 161 5.48 -16.95 -10.82
C ALA A 161 6.27 -15.77 -11.36
N ILE A 162 7.58 -15.70 -11.04
CA ILE A 162 8.49 -14.71 -11.62
C ILE A 162 8.62 -14.94 -13.13
N SER A 163 8.92 -16.16 -13.58
CA SER A 163 9.06 -16.46 -15.01
C SER A 163 7.80 -16.17 -15.83
N ASP A 164 6.61 -16.32 -15.24
CA ASP A 164 5.32 -16.10 -15.93
C ASP A 164 4.96 -14.62 -16.05
N ARG A 165 5.36 -13.79 -15.07
CA ARG A 165 4.85 -12.42 -14.91
C ARG A 165 5.89 -11.34 -15.15
N TRP A 166 7.16 -11.67 -14.96
CA TRP A 166 8.25 -10.75 -15.20
C TRP A 166 8.67 -10.82 -16.68
N PRO A 167 9.26 -9.74 -17.20
CA PRO A 167 9.95 -9.73 -18.48
C PRO A 167 10.78 -11.00 -18.73
N SER A 168 10.62 -11.62 -19.90
CA SER A 168 11.42 -12.79 -20.31
C SER A 168 12.37 -12.49 -21.48
N GLU A 169 12.21 -11.34 -22.13
CA GLU A 169 13.05 -10.90 -23.24
C GLU A 169 14.35 -10.25 -22.73
N SER A 170 15.43 -10.39 -23.50
CA SER A 170 16.70 -9.74 -23.21
C SER A 170 16.59 -8.23 -23.42
N GLY A 171 16.99 -7.45 -22.42
CA GLY A 171 16.96 -5.99 -22.45
C GLY A 171 16.29 -5.43 -21.19
N TRP A 172 16.28 -4.12 -21.07
CA TRP A 172 15.52 -3.47 -20.00
C TRP A 172 14.00 -3.60 -20.34
N GLN A 173 13.07 -3.78 -19.38
CA GLN A 173 11.62 -3.55 -19.63
C GLN A 173 10.90 -2.73 -18.53
N GLU A 174 10.02 -1.78 -18.91
CA GLU A 174 9.32 -0.93 -17.95
C GLU A 174 8.19 -1.73 -17.31
N ILE A 175 8.26 -1.89 -16.00
CA ILE A 175 7.27 -2.65 -15.25
C ILE A 175 6.60 -1.77 -14.20
N ALA A 176 5.30 -1.99 -14.02
CA ALA A 176 4.57 -1.52 -12.86
C ALA A 176 4.94 -2.43 -11.68
N LEU A 177 5.96 -2.02 -10.91
CA LEU A 177 6.62 -2.87 -9.93
C LEU A 177 5.63 -3.46 -8.91
N GLY A 178 4.70 -2.64 -8.40
CA GLY A 178 3.68 -3.10 -7.44
C GLY A 178 2.81 -4.21 -8.01
N SER A 179 2.25 -4.04 -9.22
CA SER A 179 1.40 -5.05 -9.84
C SER A 179 2.15 -6.35 -10.15
N VAL A 180 3.42 -6.27 -10.55
CA VAL A 180 4.22 -7.47 -10.84
C VAL A 180 4.54 -8.23 -9.56
N VAL A 181 4.92 -7.50 -8.50
CA VAL A 181 5.19 -8.07 -7.18
C VAL A 181 3.95 -8.70 -6.56
N GLU A 182 2.81 -8.00 -6.58
CA GLU A 182 1.54 -8.51 -6.03
C GLU A 182 1.16 -9.85 -6.65
N ARG A 183 1.20 -9.94 -7.99
CA ARG A 183 0.88 -11.19 -8.70
C ARG A 183 1.91 -12.28 -8.45
N THR A 184 3.19 -11.92 -8.35
CA THR A 184 4.26 -12.87 -8.03
C THR A 184 4.05 -13.51 -6.66
N ILE A 185 3.78 -12.70 -5.63
CA ILE A 185 3.55 -13.19 -4.27
C ILE A 185 2.24 -13.96 -4.18
N ALA A 186 1.16 -13.45 -4.78
CA ALA A 186 -0.13 -14.11 -4.82
C ALA A 186 0.00 -15.51 -5.42
N GLN A 187 0.61 -15.63 -6.61
CA GLN A 187 0.79 -16.90 -7.31
C GLN A 187 1.80 -17.80 -6.58
N GLY A 188 2.97 -17.29 -6.23
CA GLY A 188 4.06 -18.05 -5.63
C GLY A 188 3.79 -18.57 -4.21
N THR A 189 2.74 -18.08 -3.55
CA THR A 189 2.30 -18.57 -2.23
C THR A 189 0.93 -19.22 -2.25
N SER A 190 0.26 -19.30 -3.42
CA SER A 190 -1.11 -19.80 -3.53
C SER A 190 -1.26 -21.20 -2.97
N SER A 191 -0.32 -22.11 -3.25
CA SER A 191 -0.36 -23.51 -2.79
C SER A 191 -0.48 -23.66 -1.26
N VAL A 192 -0.03 -22.67 -0.49
CA VAL A 192 -0.12 -22.63 0.98
C VAL A 192 -1.54 -22.27 1.45
N TYR A 193 -2.30 -21.55 0.65
CA TYR A 193 -3.66 -21.08 0.97
C TYR A 193 -4.73 -21.89 0.22
N CYS A 194 -4.67 -21.91 -1.11
CA CYS A 194 -5.70 -22.43 -1.99
C CYS A 194 -5.08 -23.02 -3.27
N LEU A 195 -5.54 -24.20 -3.68
CA LEU A 195 -5.10 -24.90 -4.89
C LEU A 195 -5.88 -24.47 -6.13
N ASP A 196 -6.94 -23.67 -5.98
CA ASP A 196 -7.69 -23.15 -7.13
C ASP A 196 -6.89 -22.05 -7.85
N GLU A 197 -6.70 -22.20 -9.16
CA GLU A 197 -5.95 -21.27 -10.01
C GLU A 197 -6.52 -19.85 -10.03
N ALA A 198 -7.80 -19.66 -9.68
CA ALA A 198 -8.41 -18.34 -9.57
C ALA A 198 -8.04 -17.60 -8.27
N TRP A 199 -7.45 -18.29 -7.29
CA TRP A 199 -7.11 -17.72 -5.99
C TRP A 199 -6.21 -16.48 -6.04
N PRO A 200 -5.07 -16.45 -6.78
CA PRO A 200 -4.20 -15.27 -6.79
C PRO A 200 -4.91 -13.99 -7.22
N GLU A 201 -5.76 -14.05 -8.25
CA GLU A 201 -6.49 -12.88 -8.74
C GLU A 201 -7.65 -12.51 -7.82
N PHE A 202 -8.33 -13.52 -7.27
CA PHE A 202 -9.41 -13.35 -6.32
C PHE A 202 -8.96 -12.62 -5.05
N VAL A 203 -7.84 -13.05 -4.46
CA VAL A 203 -7.38 -12.50 -3.18
C VAL A 203 -6.92 -11.05 -3.34
N VAL A 204 -6.20 -10.71 -4.41
CA VAL A 204 -5.82 -9.31 -4.71
C VAL A 204 -7.06 -8.44 -4.87
N LYS A 205 -8.08 -8.92 -5.60
CA LYS A 205 -9.36 -8.20 -5.76
C LYS A 205 -10.08 -8.03 -4.42
N MET A 206 -10.10 -9.06 -3.58
CA MET A 206 -10.71 -9.04 -2.26
C MET A 206 -10.05 -8.01 -1.34
N GLU A 207 -8.71 -7.98 -1.29
CA GLU A 207 -7.97 -7.03 -0.46
C GLU A 207 -8.27 -5.57 -0.85
N MET A 208 -8.26 -5.27 -2.15
CA MET A 208 -8.62 -3.94 -2.66
C MET A 208 -10.06 -3.56 -2.28
N ALA A 209 -11.02 -4.47 -2.48
CA ALA A 209 -12.42 -4.21 -2.16
C ALA A 209 -12.65 -3.98 -0.66
N LEU A 210 -12.01 -4.79 0.20
CA LEU A 210 -12.08 -4.61 1.64
C LEU A 210 -11.51 -3.24 2.06
N GLY A 211 -10.36 -2.86 1.51
CA GLY A 211 -9.73 -1.56 1.78
C GLY A 211 -10.63 -0.39 1.38
N MET A 212 -11.17 -0.41 0.16
CA MET A 212 -12.09 0.63 -0.33
C MET A 212 -13.38 0.70 0.49
N ALA A 213 -14.00 -0.44 0.80
CA ALA A 213 -15.23 -0.49 1.60
C ALA A 213 -14.98 0.00 3.04
N SER A 214 -13.85 -0.37 3.65
CA SER A 214 -13.46 0.08 4.99
C SER A 214 -13.19 1.58 5.03
N ALA A 215 -12.50 2.12 4.02
CA ALA A 215 -12.20 3.55 3.90
C ALA A 215 -13.48 4.38 3.68
N ALA A 216 -14.40 3.91 2.83
CA ALA A 216 -15.69 4.55 2.55
C ALA A 216 -16.57 4.59 3.80
N LEU A 217 -16.71 3.47 4.53
CA LEU A 217 -17.49 3.42 5.77
C LEU A 217 -16.90 4.26 6.90
N SER A 218 -15.57 4.42 6.94
CA SER A 218 -14.92 5.22 7.98
C SER A 218 -15.24 6.71 7.88
N ALA A 219 -15.68 7.20 6.71
CA ALA A 219 -16.18 8.56 6.54
C ALA A 219 -17.55 8.80 7.20
N TRP A 220 -18.24 7.72 7.61
CA TRP A 220 -19.56 7.80 8.23
C TRP A 220 -19.49 7.60 9.75
N PRO A 221 -20.35 8.29 10.52
CA PRO A 221 -20.51 8.04 11.95
C PRO A 221 -20.84 6.58 12.24
N VAL A 222 -20.27 6.02 13.31
CA VAL A 222 -20.37 4.59 13.67
C VAL A 222 -21.82 4.06 13.64
N MET A 223 -22.78 4.85 14.15
CA MET A 223 -24.20 4.45 14.22
C MET A 223 -24.86 4.30 12.84
N LEU A 224 -24.39 5.02 11.83
CA LEU A 224 -24.95 4.99 10.48
C LEU A 224 -24.34 3.90 9.59
N ARG A 225 -23.15 3.38 9.94
CA ARG A 225 -22.38 2.45 9.09
C ARG A 225 -23.18 1.21 8.68
N ARG A 226 -23.99 0.63 9.58
CA ARG A 226 -24.79 -0.57 9.29
C ARG A 226 -25.88 -0.31 8.23
N VAL A 227 -26.45 0.89 8.19
CA VAL A 227 -27.46 1.26 7.20
C VAL A 227 -26.77 1.62 5.89
N VAL A 228 -25.75 2.47 5.96
CA VAL A 228 -25.01 2.98 4.82
C VAL A 228 -24.30 1.86 4.04
N ALA A 229 -23.75 0.84 4.71
CA ALA A 229 -23.09 -0.30 4.08
C ALA A 229 -23.98 -1.04 3.06
N LYS A 230 -25.32 -0.97 3.20
CA LYS A 230 -26.26 -1.60 2.25
C LYS A 230 -26.39 -0.85 0.93
N PHE A 231 -25.91 0.38 0.85
CA PHE A 231 -26.09 1.27 -0.30
C PHE A 231 -24.76 1.71 -0.92
N LEU A 232 -23.64 1.61 -0.18
CA LEU A 232 -22.32 1.98 -0.70
C LEU A 232 -21.86 0.99 -1.79
N PRO A 233 -21.53 1.46 -3.01
CA PRO A 233 -21.03 0.60 -4.08
C PRO A 233 -19.83 -0.27 -3.68
N GLU A 234 -18.92 0.27 -2.86
CA GLU A 234 -17.73 -0.44 -2.39
C GLU A 234 -18.09 -1.61 -1.47
N CYS A 235 -19.08 -1.43 -0.60
CA CYS A 235 -19.59 -2.51 0.27
C CYS A 235 -20.35 -3.55 -0.54
N LEU A 236 -21.16 -3.13 -1.51
CA LEU A 236 -21.89 -4.04 -2.40
C LEU A 236 -20.93 -4.89 -3.24
N GLU A 237 -19.82 -4.31 -3.71
CA GLU A 237 -18.79 -5.07 -4.43
C GLU A 237 -18.07 -6.06 -3.51
N LEU A 238 -17.75 -5.66 -2.26
CA LEU A 238 -17.20 -6.59 -1.28
C LEU A 238 -18.15 -7.77 -1.04
N TYR A 239 -19.46 -7.55 -0.95
CA TYR A 239 -20.44 -8.64 -0.79
C TYR A 239 -20.41 -9.62 -1.96
N ARG A 240 -20.38 -9.12 -3.20
CA ARG A 240 -20.24 -9.97 -4.40
C ARG A 240 -18.96 -10.78 -4.41
N ILE A 241 -17.85 -10.19 -3.97
CA ILE A 241 -16.57 -10.89 -3.88
C ILE A 241 -16.62 -11.97 -2.81
N MET A 242 -17.22 -11.69 -1.64
CA MET A 242 -17.36 -12.70 -0.59
C MET A 242 -18.21 -13.89 -1.06
N ASP A 243 -19.29 -13.64 -1.80
CA ASP A 243 -20.12 -14.71 -2.40
C ASP A 243 -19.33 -15.54 -3.42
N ALA A 244 -18.60 -14.89 -4.34
CA ALA A 244 -17.72 -15.58 -5.29
C ALA A 244 -16.62 -16.40 -4.58
N GLY A 245 -16.13 -15.92 -3.43
CA GLY A 245 -15.18 -16.64 -2.59
C GLY A 245 -15.71 -17.97 -2.06
N ARG A 246 -17.02 -18.05 -1.76
CA ARG A 246 -17.64 -19.31 -1.29
C ARG A 246 -17.68 -20.36 -2.39
N GLU A 247 -17.95 -19.96 -3.63
CA GLU A 247 -17.89 -20.84 -4.79
C GLU A 247 -16.46 -21.32 -5.07
N LEU A 248 -15.49 -20.39 -4.99
CA LEU A 248 -14.07 -20.70 -5.15
C LEU A 248 -13.61 -21.71 -4.09
N MET A 249 -13.94 -21.48 -2.82
CA MET A 249 -13.57 -22.40 -1.73
C MET A 249 -14.21 -23.79 -1.91
N SER A 250 -15.43 -23.85 -2.43
CA SER A 250 -16.09 -25.12 -2.75
C SER A 250 -15.38 -25.88 -3.87
N ARG A 251 -14.84 -25.19 -4.88
CA ARG A 251 -14.01 -25.79 -5.94
C ARG A 251 -12.67 -26.27 -5.41
N ASP A 252 -12.02 -25.46 -4.58
CA ASP A 252 -10.76 -25.80 -3.92
C ASP A 252 -10.89 -27.08 -3.09
N MET A 253 -11.96 -27.19 -2.29
CA MET A 253 -12.26 -28.40 -1.52
C MET A 253 -12.33 -29.65 -2.40
N ARG A 254 -13.01 -29.58 -3.55
CA ARG A 254 -13.10 -30.70 -4.50
C ARG A 254 -11.72 -31.07 -5.06
N LYS A 255 -10.89 -30.08 -5.40
CA LYS A 255 -9.52 -30.30 -5.88
C LYS A 255 -8.67 -31.02 -4.82
N ARG A 256 -8.80 -30.63 -3.55
CA ARG A 256 -8.08 -31.26 -2.42
C ARG A 256 -8.45 -32.73 -2.24
N VAL A 257 -9.75 -33.04 -2.25
CA VAL A 257 -10.22 -34.43 -2.14
C VAL A 257 -9.67 -35.28 -3.28
N ALA A 258 -9.67 -34.76 -4.52
CA ALA A 258 -9.10 -35.46 -5.67
C ALA A 258 -7.57 -35.66 -5.55
N LEU A 259 -6.84 -34.66 -5.05
CA LEU A 259 -5.39 -34.73 -4.86
C LEU A 259 -5.01 -35.72 -3.74
N GLN A 260 -5.76 -35.71 -2.63
CA GLN A 260 -5.55 -36.66 -1.53
C GLN A 260 -5.78 -38.10 -2.00
N ALA A 261 -6.81 -38.33 -2.83
CA ALA A 261 -7.11 -39.63 -3.39
C ALA A 261 -6.04 -40.14 -4.36
N SER A 262 -5.34 -39.24 -5.07
CA SER A 262 -4.31 -39.61 -6.06
C SER A 262 -2.91 -39.75 -5.47
N THR A 263 -2.54 -38.91 -4.50
CA THR A 263 -1.17 -38.84 -3.96
C THR A 263 -0.97 -39.55 -2.63
N GLY A 264 -2.04 -39.70 -1.82
CA GLY A 264 -1.97 -40.27 -0.48
C GLY A 264 -1.23 -39.41 0.55
N GLU A 265 -0.63 -38.28 0.15
CA GLU A 265 0.09 -37.36 1.03
C GLU A 265 -0.80 -36.17 1.40
N ALA A 266 -0.80 -35.80 2.69
CA ALA A 266 -1.48 -34.60 3.14
C ALA A 266 -0.70 -33.35 2.68
N PRO A 267 -1.36 -32.40 1.99
CA PRO A 267 -0.67 -31.24 1.45
C PRO A 267 -0.27 -30.24 2.56
N LEU A 268 0.89 -29.58 2.41
CA LEU A 268 1.42 -28.62 3.38
C LEU A 268 0.74 -27.25 3.22
N ASN A 269 -0.45 -27.08 3.80
CA ASN A 269 -1.21 -25.84 3.67
C ASN A 269 -2.16 -25.57 4.84
N PHE A 270 -2.74 -24.38 4.83
CA PHE A 270 -3.60 -23.90 5.91
C PHE A 270 -4.90 -24.69 6.10
N PHE A 271 -5.40 -25.35 5.05
CA PHE A 271 -6.61 -26.17 5.15
C PHE A 271 -6.44 -27.31 6.19
N GLU A 272 -5.36 -28.10 6.04
CA GLU A 272 -5.08 -29.19 6.98
C GLU A 272 -4.73 -28.66 8.37
N TRP A 273 -4.00 -27.54 8.43
CA TRP A 273 -3.58 -26.95 9.70
C TRP A 273 -4.75 -26.32 10.48
N PHE A 274 -5.74 -25.73 9.80
CA PHE A 274 -6.95 -25.24 10.45
C PHE A 274 -7.78 -26.39 11.00
N LYS A 275 -7.91 -27.48 10.24
CA LYS A 275 -8.61 -28.70 10.69
C LYS A 275 -7.94 -29.32 11.92
N GLU A 276 -6.61 -29.37 11.96
CA GLU A 276 -5.87 -29.86 13.14
C GLU A 276 -6.05 -28.90 14.33
N ALA A 277 -5.86 -27.59 14.11
CA ALA A 277 -5.95 -26.57 15.14
C ALA A 277 -7.38 -26.30 15.63
N SER A 278 -8.41 -26.79 14.93
CA SER A 278 -9.81 -26.66 15.37
C SER A 278 -10.14 -27.59 16.53
N HIS A 279 -9.41 -28.69 16.69
CA HIS A 279 -9.72 -29.73 17.69
C HIS A 279 -11.19 -30.21 17.62
N GLY A 280 -11.78 -30.20 16.41
CA GLY A 280 -13.17 -30.58 16.17
C GLY A 280 -14.21 -29.47 16.34
N GLU A 281 -13.79 -28.23 16.68
CA GLU A 281 -14.70 -27.07 16.70
C GLU A 281 -15.09 -26.63 15.28
N GLU A 282 -16.31 -26.14 15.11
CA GLU A 282 -16.79 -25.59 13.84
C GLU A 282 -16.18 -24.21 13.54
N TYR A 283 -15.86 -23.97 12.27
CA TYR A 283 -15.34 -22.70 11.79
C TYR A 283 -15.70 -22.49 10.30
N ASP A 284 -15.62 -21.24 9.81
CA ASP A 284 -15.81 -20.94 8.39
C ASP A 284 -14.46 -20.97 7.65
N GLU A 285 -14.28 -21.98 6.80
CA GLU A 285 -13.04 -22.22 6.04
C GLU A 285 -12.67 -21.05 5.12
N LEU A 286 -13.66 -20.41 4.47
CA LEU A 286 -13.40 -19.26 3.63
C LEU A 286 -12.86 -18.10 4.48
N ILE A 287 -13.51 -17.84 5.63
CA ILE A 287 -13.14 -16.74 6.51
C ILE A 287 -11.72 -16.92 7.06
N LEU A 288 -11.35 -18.12 7.51
CA LEU A 288 -9.99 -18.36 8.00
C LEU A 288 -8.92 -18.24 6.89
N ASN A 289 -9.19 -18.75 5.69
CA ASN A 289 -8.26 -18.60 4.57
C ASN A 289 -8.09 -17.14 4.14
N LEU A 290 -9.19 -16.38 4.03
CA LEU A 290 -9.12 -14.96 3.71
C LEU A 290 -8.40 -14.17 4.80
N ARG A 291 -8.59 -14.53 6.08
CA ARG A 291 -7.90 -13.91 7.21
C ARG A 291 -6.39 -14.07 7.14
N ILE A 292 -5.91 -15.27 6.86
CA ILE A 292 -4.47 -15.53 6.80
C ILE A 292 -3.85 -14.95 5.54
N ALA A 293 -4.57 -14.95 4.42
CA ALA A 293 -4.11 -14.33 3.18
C ALA A 293 -4.02 -12.80 3.33
N PHE A 294 -5.06 -12.15 3.86
CA PHE A 294 -5.06 -10.72 4.18
C PHE A 294 -3.93 -10.34 5.15
N ALA A 295 -3.66 -11.17 6.16
CA ALA A 295 -2.60 -10.91 7.13
C ALA A 295 -1.17 -11.07 6.56
N SER A 296 -1.01 -11.70 5.39
CA SER A 296 0.29 -12.04 4.82
C SER A 296 0.62 -11.25 3.54
N MET A 297 -0.32 -11.15 2.59
CA MET A 297 -0.04 -10.68 1.25
C MET A 297 0.39 -9.21 1.20
N HIS A 298 -0.43 -8.29 1.73
CA HIS A 298 -0.11 -6.85 1.72
C HIS A 298 1.30 -6.56 2.26
N GLY A 299 1.68 -7.17 3.38
CA GLY A 299 2.98 -6.93 3.99
C GLY A 299 4.17 -7.54 3.25
N LEU A 300 3.98 -8.66 2.55
CA LEU A 300 5.00 -9.23 1.68
C LEU A 300 5.23 -8.37 0.45
N CYS A 301 4.15 -7.94 -0.20
CA CYS A 301 4.19 -7.11 -1.40
C CYS A 301 4.84 -5.75 -1.09
N ASP A 302 4.36 -5.08 -0.03
CA ASP A 302 4.89 -3.80 0.44
C ASP A 302 6.40 -3.86 0.69
N HIS A 303 6.84 -4.88 1.43
CA HIS A 303 8.25 -5.03 1.78
C HIS A 303 9.12 -5.31 0.56
N LEU A 304 8.66 -6.20 -0.33
CA LEU A 304 9.40 -6.55 -1.53
C LEU A 304 9.50 -5.37 -2.50
N VAL A 305 8.44 -4.57 -2.68
CA VAL A 305 8.52 -3.35 -3.49
C VAL A 305 9.52 -2.36 -2.88
N LYS A 306 9.47 -2.11 -1.57
CA LYS A 306 10.40 -1.19 -0.89
C LYS A 306 11.85 -1.58 -1.09
N ILE A 307 12.21 -2.85 -0.84
CA ILE A 307 13.61 -3.27 -1.01
C ILE A 307 14.04 -3.20 -2.48
N LEU A 308 13.18 -3.56 -3.43
CA LEU A 308 13.52 -3.47 -4.85
C LEU A 308 13.75 -2.02 -5.32
N LEU A 309 12.96 -1.08 -4.78
CA LEU A 309 13.17 0.35 -5.05
C LEU A 309 14.50 0.85 -4.45
N ARG A 310 14.84 0.47 -3.21
CA ARG A 310 16.14 0.79 -2.60
C ARG A 310 17.31 0.21 -3.40
N LEU A 311 17.20 -1.04 -3.83
CA LEU A 311 18.23 -1.72 -4.63
C LEU A 311 18.39 -1.10 -6.02
N SER A 312 17.32 -0.54 -6.58
CA SER A 312 17.40 0.14 -7.87
C SER A 312 18.32 1.37 -7.84
N GLU A 313 18.56 1.93 -6.66
CA GLU A 313 19.40 3.12 -6.45
C GLU A 313 20.81 2.80 -5.92
N ASP A 314 21.09 1.54 -5.58
CA ASP A 314 22.37 1.12 -4.98
C ASP A 314 22.94 -0.13 -5.69
N PRO A 315 23.65 0.06 -6.83
CA PRO A 315 24.27 -1.04 -7.56
C PRO A 315 25.31 -1.81 -6.73
N GLN A 316 25.99 -1.15 -5.79
CA GLN A 316 27.00 -1.81 -4.95
C GLN A 316 26.33 -2.81 -4.00
N LEU A 317 25.23 -2.42 -3.36
CA LEU A 317 24.46 -3.32 -2.52
C LEU A 317 23.90 -4.51 -3.32
N VAL A 318 23.45 -4.29 -4.56
CA VAL A 318 23.03 -5.37 -5.46
C VAL A 318 24.16 -6.38 -5.70
N ASP A 319 25.37 -5.90 -6.00
CA ASP A 319 26.53 -6.76 -6.23
C ASP A 319 26.91 -7.55 -4.97
N ASP A 320 26.90 -6.93 -3.80
CA ASP A 320 27.23 -7.59 -2.54
C ASP A 320 26.17 -8.64 -2.15
N LEU A 321 24.89 -8.35 -2.36
CA LEU A 321 23.81 -9.32 -2.17
C LEU A 321 23.92 -10.49 -3.17
N ARG A 322 24.25 -10.24 -4.43
CA ARG A 322 24.48 -11.30 -5.43
C ARG A 322 25.63 -12.22 -5.01
N LYS A 323 26.75 -11.65 -4.55
CA LYS A 323 27.89 -12.44 -4.02
C LYS A 323 27.45 -13.32 -2.85
N GLU A 324 26.68 -12.76 -1.90
CA GLU A 324 26.13 -13.52 -0.77
C GLU A 324 25.23 -14.66 -1.25
N VAL A 325 24.27 -14.38 -2.14
CA VAL A 325 23.34 -15.38 -2.67
C VAL A 325 24.08 -16.51 -3.37
N ILE A 326 25.03 -16.21 -4.26
CA ILE A 326 25.83 -17.20 -4.99
C ILE A 326 26.60 -18.09 -4.01
N GLN A 327 27.26 -17.49 -3.02
CA GLN A 327 28.07 -18.23 -2.05
C GLN A 327 27.20 -19.19 -1.22
N VAL A 328 26.10 -18.67 -0.67
CA VAL A 328 25.22 -19.44 0.22
C VAL A 328 24.49 -20.54 -0.55
N TYR A 329 23.98 -20.23 -1.74
CA TYR A 329 23.21 -21.19 -2.54
C TYR A 329 24.08 -22.35 -3.04
N LYS A 330 25.32 -22.10 -3.47
CA LYS A 330 26.26 -23.16 -3.88
C LYS A 330 26.52 -24.18 -2.78
N THR A 331 26.56 -23.75 -1.52
CA THR A 331 26.84 -24.63 -0.38
C THR A 331 25.60 -25.35 0.13
N HIS A 332 24.44 -24.69 0.15
CA HIS A 332 23.27 -25.18 0.90
C HIS A 332 22.00 -25.40 0.08
N GLY A 333 21.98 -25.02 -1.20
CA GLY A 333 20.79 -25.06 -2.06
C GLY A 333 19.59 -24.32 -1.45
N TRP A 334 18.38 -24.76 -1.79
CA TRP A 334 17.14 -24.28 -1.16
C TRP A 334 16.90 -25.00 0.17
N SER A 335 17.43 -24.44 1.26
CA SER A 335 17.28 -25.01 2.61
C SER A 335 17.12 -23.94 3.69
N LYS A 336 16.67 -24.37 4.88
CA LYS A 336 16.56 -23.48 6.06
C LYS A 336 17.90 -22.87 6.43
N THR A 337 18.97 -23.65 6.30
CA THR A 337 20.35 -23.23 6.52
C THR A 337 20.76 -22.14 5.53
N ALA A 338 20.44 -22.30 4.24
CA ALA A 338 20.70 -21.27 3.23
C ALA A 338 20.04 -19.94 3.62
N LEU A 339 18.73 -19.95 3.93
CA LEU A 339 18.01 -18.73 4.30
C LEU A 339 18.56 -18.08 5.58
N TYR A 340 19.10 -18.85 6.52
CA TYR A 340 19.77 -18.33 7.71
C TYR A 340 21.10 -17.63 7.40
N HIS A 341 21.85 -18.12 6.40
CA HIS A 341 23.15 -17.57 6.01
C HIS A 341 23.09 -16.37 5.04
N LEU A 342 21.91 -16.01 4.52
CA LEU A 342 21.68 -14.74 3.82
C LEU A 342 21.64 -13.56 4.83
N LYS A 343 22.79 -13.24 5.43
CA LYS A 343 22.93 -12.32 6.56
C LYS A 343 22.82 -10.85 6.12
N LEU A 344 23.45 -10.46 5.02
CA LEU A 344 23.34 -9.11 4.47
C LEU A 344 21.91 -8.85 3.98
N MET A 345 21.31 -9.79 3.27
CA MET A 345 19.90 -9.70 2.86
C MET A 345 18.96 -9.55 4.07
N ASP A 346 19.18 -10.33 5.12
CA ASP A 346 18.43 -10.23 6.38
C ASP A 346 18.59 -8.85 7.04
N SER A 347 19.79 -8.27 6.98
CA SER A 347 20.06 -6.92 7.47
C SER A 347 19.33 -5.86 6.65
N ALA A 348 19.37 -5.95 5.31
CA ALA A 348 18.68 -5.03 4.42
C ALA A 348 17.16 -5.03 4.66
N PHE A 349 16.55 -6.21 4.82
CA PHE A 349 15.13 -6.32 5.17
C PHE A 349 14.82 -5.70 6.53
N LYS A 350 15.66 -5.93 7.54
CA LYS A 350 15.45 -5.30 8.84
C LYS A 350 15.56 -3.77 8.75
N GLU A 351 16.49 -3.25 7.97
CA GLU A 351 16.61 -1.80 7.76
C GLU A 351 15.43 -1.20 7.00
N VAL A 352 14.88 -1.90 5.99
CA VAL A 352 13.63 -1.47 5.34
C VAL A 352 12.51 -1.39 6.37
N GLN A 353 12.41 -2.38 7.25
CA GLN A 353 11.40 -2.41 8.29
C GLN A 353 11.59 -1.32 9.36
N ARG A 354 12.83 -0.86 9.60
CA ARG A 354 13.13 0.23 10.54
C ARG A 354 12.80 1.61 9.93
N VAL A 355 13.28 1.86 8.71
CA VAL A 355 13.14 3.16 8.04
C VAL A 355 11.71 3.37 7.54
N ASP A 356 11.14 2.35 6.89
CA ASP A 356 9.82 2.39 6.25
C ASP A 356 8.92 1.24 6.74
N PRO A 357 8.64 1.13 8.05
CA PRO A 357 7.76 0.10 8.61
C PRO A 357 6.36 0.18 8.00
N ILE A 358 5.80 -0.97 7.63
CA ILE A 358 4.39 -1.04 7.22
C ILE A 358 3.44 -0.46 8.28
N LEU A 359 3.78 -0.62 9.57
CA LEU A 359 3.05 -0.03 10.69
C LEU A 359 4.05 0.57 11.67
N PHE A 360 3.91 1.86 11.95
CA PHE A 360 4.76 2.57 12.92
C PHE A 360 4.05 2.87 14.25
N ALA A 361 2.80 2.43 14.41
CA ALA A 361 2.11 2.43 15.68
C ALA A 361 1.24 1.18 15.83
N VAL A 362 1.61 0.30 16.77
CA VAL A 362 0.99 -1.02 16.92
C VAL A 362 -0.22 -0.93 17.86
N GLY A 363 -1.41 -1.24 17.32
CA GLY A 363 -2.68 -1.08 18.04
C GLY A 363 -3.17 -2.30 18.84
N ARG A 364 -3.92 -2.02 19.90
CA ARG A 364 -4.65 -2.97 20.76
C ARG A 364 -6.00 -2.38 21.17
N LEU A 365 -6.97 -3.25 21.42
CA LEU A 365 -8.24 -2.89 22.05
C LEU A 365 -8.25 -3.42 23.50
N ALA A 366 -8.64 -2.57 24.44
CA ALA A 366 -8.89 -2.97 25.82
C ALA A 366 -10.25 -3.70 25.93
N VAL A 367 -10.23 -4.98 26.31
CA VAL A 367 -11.47 -5.78 26.54
C VAL A 367 -11.96 -5.73 27.99
N ALA A 368 -11.15 -5.13 28.88
CA ALA A 368 -11.44 -4.78 30.26
C ALA A 368 -10.62 -3.53 30.61
N ASP A 369 -10.92 -2.88 31.72
CA ASP A 369 -10.12 -1.74 32.19
C ASP A 369 -8.68 -2.17 32.48
N VAL A 370 -7.71 -1.35 32.10
CA VAL A 370 -6.27 -1.63 32.23
C VAL A 370 -5.59 -0.44 32.90
N ALA A 371 -5.09 -0.64 34.12
CA ALA A 371 -4.27 0.35 34.81
C ALA A 371 -2.83 0.32 34.28
N LEU A 372 -2.33 1.49 33.89
CA LEU A 372 -0.94 1.73 33.50
C LEU A 372 -0.08 2.02 34.74
N LYS A 373 1.25 1.88 34.60
CA LYS A 373 2.20 2.08 35.70
C LYS A 373 2.15 3.48 36.31
N ASP A 374 1.76 4.48 35.54
CA ASP A 374 1.60 5.88 35.93
C ASP A 374 0.20 6.18 36.53
N GLY A 375 -0.65 5.17 36.70
CA GLY A 375 -1.99 5.30 37.24
C GLY A 375 -3.07 5.63 36.21
N LEU A 376 -2.73 5.88 34.93
CA LEU A 376 -3.74 6.08 33.88
C LEU A 376 -4.53 4.78 33.65
N VAL A 377 -5.85 4.86 33.59
CA VAL A 377 -6.71 3.71 33.31
C VAL A 377 -7.20 3.76 31.87
N ILE A 378 -6.81 2.77 31.06
CA ILE A 378 -7.40 2.54 29.73
C ILE A 378 -8.73 1.84 29.96
N GLN A 379 -9.83 2.50 29.58
CA GLN A 379 -11.17 1.97 29.78
C GLN A 379 -11.48 0.88 28.75
N LYS A 380 -12.31 -0.09 29.13
CA LYS A 380 -12.88 -1.09 28.22
C LYS A 380 -13.45 -0.44 26.96
N GLY A 381 -13.07 -0.96 25.79
CA GLY A 381 -13.49 -0.48 24.47
C GLY A 381 -12.60 0.62 23.87
N GLN A 382 -11.66 1.18 24.65
CA GLN A 382 -10.66 2.10 24.12
C GLN A 382 -9.61 1.37 23.29
N SER A 383 -9.21 2.02 22.21
CA SER A 383 -8.07 1.61 21.39
C SER A 383 -6.83 2.32 21.90
N ILE A 384 -5.72 1.59 22.00
CA ILE A 384 -4.41 2.16 22.31
C ILE A 384 -3.37 1.66 21.33
N ARG A 385 -2.48 2.56 20.91
CA ARG A 385 -1.34 2.25 20.04
C ARG A 385 -0.04 2.54 20.75
N ILE A 386 0.91 1.62 20.62
CA ILE A 386 2.29 1.84 21.03
C ILE A 386 3.03 2.43 19.84
N SER A 387 3.60 3.62 20.02
CA SER A 387 4.39 4.25 18.96
C SER A 387 5.69 3.50 18.75
N GLY A 388 6.10 3.35 17.49
CA GLY A 388 7.40 2.83 17.08
C GLY A 388 8.41 3.92 16.75
N HIS A 389 8.23 5.15 17.25
CA HIS A 389 9.10 6.27 16.89
C HIS A 389 10.57 6.07 17.25
N THR A 390 10.88 5.16 18.19
CA THR A 390 12.25 4.73 18.50
C THR A 390 13.02 4.16 17.32
N MET A 391 12.33 3.68 16.28
CA MET A 391 12.98 3.22 15.06
C MET A 391 13.68 4.35 14.30
N TRP A 392 13.34 5.61 14.58
CA TRP A 392 13.96 6.82 14.01
C TRP A 392 14.64 7.70 15.06
N ASP A 393 14.87 7.16 16.25
CA ASP A 393 15.58 7.85 17.32
C ASP A 393 17.09 7.81 17.05
N GLU A 394 17.70 8.99 16.90
CA GLU A 394 19.13 9.16 16.61
C GLU A 394 20.02 8.63 17.75
N ASP A 395 19.52 8.62 19.00
CA ASP A 395 20.27 8.08 20.13
C ASP A 395 20.37 6.54 20.07
N LYS A 396 19.40 5.89 19.39
CA LYS A 396 19.36 4.43 19.22
C LYS A 396 19.95 3.98 17.89
N TYR A 397 19.71 4.76 16.84
CA TYR A 397 20.15 4.46 15.48
C TYR A 397 20.89 5.68 14.93
N PRO A 398 22.23 5.74 15.05
CA PRO A 398 22.98 6.87 14.49
C PRO A 398 22.72 7.01 12.99
N ASP A 399 22.46 8.23 12.53
CA ASP A 399 22.00 8.51 11.16
C ASP A 399 20.70 7.75 10.87
N ALA A 400 19.70 7.96 11.74
CA ALA A 400 18.45 7.21 11.75
C ALA A 400 17.63 7.44 10.48
N ALA A 401 17.73 8.64 9.90
CA ALA A 401 17.03 9.01 8.67
C ALA A 401 17.58 8.28 7.43
N HIS A 402 18.85 7.85 7.45
CA HIS A 402 19.47 7.17 6.32
C HIS A 402 19.24 5.66 6.36
N PHE A 403 19.03 5.09 5.18
CA PHE A 403 18.94 3.64 4.99
C PHE A 403 20.35 3.06 4.88
N ASP A 404 20.81 2.36 5.93
CA ASP A 404 22.06 1.58 5.89
C ASP A 404 21.74 0.07 5.90
N ALA A 405 21.73 -0.55 4.71
CA ALA A 405 21.49 -1.99 4.56
C ALA A 405 22.48 -2.86 5.36
N TYR A 406 23.66 -2.35 5.69
CA TYR A 406 24.70 -3.05 6.43
C TYR A 406 24.61 -2.83 7.94
N ARG A 407 23.71 -1.97 8.45
CA ARG A 407 23.60 -1.60 9.87
C ARG A 407 23.55 -2.81 10.80
N PHE A 408 22.59 -3.70 10.55
CA PHE A 408 22.39 -4.91 11.37
C PHE A 408 23.35 -6.04 11.00
N TYR A 409 23.93 -6.01 9.79
CA TYR A 409 25.00 -6.91 9.39
C TYR A 409 26.26 -6.64 10.23
N LYS A 410 26.70 -5.37 10.29
CA LYS A 410 27.85 -4.91 11.10
C LYS A 410 27.63 -5.19 12.58
N LEU A 411 26.44 -4.92 13.11
CA LEU A 411 26.12 -5.19 14.52
C LEU A 411 26.33 -6.68 14.88
N ARG A 412 25.95 -7.59 13.98
CA ARG A 412 26.10 -9.04 14.19
C ARG A 412 27.53 -9.56 14.00
N GLN A 413 28.46 -8.74 13.51
CA GLN A 413 29.89 -9.12 13.46
C GLN A 413 30.60 -8.89 14.79
N ALA A 414 29.99 -8.15 15.73
CA ALA A 414 30.55 -7.97 17.06
C ALA A 414 30.47 -9.30 17.85
N PRO A 415 31.53 -9.69 18.59
CA PRO A 415 31.52 -10.91 19.39
C PRO A 415 30.33 -10.96 20.36
N GLY A 416 29.56 -12.06 20.33
CA GLY A 416 28.38 -12.27 21.17
C GLY A 416 27.08 -11.66 20.63
N GLN A 417 27.12 -10.98 19.47
CA GLN A 417 25.96 -10.38 18.81
C GLN A 417 25.48 -11.17 17.59
N GLU A 418 26.04 -12.35 17.31
CA GLU A 418 25.87 -13.08 16.05
C GLU A 418 24.41 -13.48 15.78
N ASN A 419 23.62 -13.63 16.86
CA ASN A 419 22.22 -14.01 16.81
C ASN A 419 21.26 -12.88 17.22
N THR A 420 21.75 -11.65 17.43
CA THR A 420 20.90 -10.50 17.72
C THR A 420 20.42 -9.85 16.42
N ALA A 421 19.47 -8.91 16.52
CA ALA A 421 19.08 -8.05 15.40
C ALA A 421 18.72 -8.76 14.07
N GLN A 422 18.17 -9.97 14.12
CA GLN A 422 17.65 -10.64 12.92
C GLN A 422 16.37 -9.95 12.44
N PHE A 423 16.07 -10.02 11.15
CA PHE A 423 14.82 -9.49 10.58
C PHE A 423 13.59 -9.97 11.35
N THR A 424 13.58 -11.24 11.77
CA THR A 424 12.48 -11.88 12.50
C THR A 424 12.50 -11.66 14.02
N SER A 425 13.45 -10.88 14.55
CA SER A 425 13.58 -10.58 15.98
C SER A 425 12.93 -9.23 16.32
N PRO A 426 11.71 -9.23 16.90
CA PRO A 426 11.09 -8.01 17.42
C PRO A 426 11.75 -7.56 18.72
N THR A 427 11.86 -6.25 18.94
CA THR A 427 12.32 -5.65 20.20
C THR A 427 11.39 -4.50 20.60
N SER A 428 11.50 -3.99 21.82
CA SER A 428 10.78 -2.78 22.24
C SER A 428 11.13 -1.58 21.37
N ASP A 429 12.36 -1.55 20.84
CA ASP A 429 12.87 -0.47 20.00
C ASP A 429 12.53 -0.65 18.52
N HIS A 430 12.18 -1.87 18.10
CA HIS A 430 11.93 -2.25 16.72
C HIS A 430 10.62 -3.05 16.58
N LEU A 431 9.53 -2.32 16.36
CA LEU A 431 8.15 -2.86 16.40
C LEU A 431 7.62 -3.36 15.05
N GLY A 432 8.47 -3.53 14.03
CA GLY A 432 8.02 -3.89 12.68
C GLY A 432 7.22 -5.19 12.55
N PHE A 433 7.44 -6.17 13.44
CA PHE A 433 6.62 -7.37 13.58
C PHE A 433 5.74 -7.35 14.84
N GLY A 434 5.52 -6.20 15.46
CA GLY A 434 4.99 -6.09 16.82
C GLY A 434 6.00 -6.50 17.88
N TYR A 435 5.55 -6.79 19.11
CA TYR A 435 6.42 -7.12 20.24
C TYR A 435 5.80 -8.13 21.23
N GLY A 436 6.66 -8.92 21.88
CA GLY A 436 6.32 -9.97 22.86
C GLY A 436 5.48 -11.13 22.34
N GLY A 437 4.68 -11.74 23.21
CA GLY A 437 3.79 -12.87 22.89
C GLY A 437 2.64 -12.52 21.96
N ARG A 438 2.57 -11.25 21.51
CA ARG A 438 1.66 -10.75 20.47
C ARG A 438 2.42 -10.26 19.21
N ALA A 439 3.71 -10.56 19.08
CA ALA A 439 4.44 -10.37 17.84
C ALA A 439 3.85 -11.25 16.71
N CYS A 440 4.05 -10.81 15.48
CA CYS A 440 3.57 -11.45 14.26
C CYS A 440 3.99 -12.92 14.24
N PRO A 441 3.01 -13.86 14.24
CA PRO A 441 3.32 -15.28 14.23
C PRO A 441 3.92 -15.70 12.88
N GLY A 442 3.53 -15.06 11.77
CA GLY A 442 3.98 -15.38 10.41
C GLY A 442 5.36 -14.84 10.03
N ARG A 443 6.09 -14.15 10.92
CA ARG A 443 7.35 -13.46 10.58
C ARG A 443 8.44 -14.36 9.97
N PHE A 444 8.50 -15.64 10.36
CA PHE A 444 9.47 -16.59 9.81
C PHE A 444 9.10 -17.03 8.39
N PHE A 445 7.81 -17.24 8.14
CA PHE A 445 7.30 -17.48 6.80
C PHE A 445 7.55 -16.26 5.91
N ALA A 446 7.29 -15.05 6.43
CA ALA A 446 7.54 -13.83 5.67
C ALA A 446 9.01 -13.65 5.30
N ALA A 447 9.92 -13.88 6.24
CA ALA A 447 11.35 -13.87 5.96
C ALA A 447 11.75 -14.90 4.89
N ALA A 448 11.14 -16.09 4.88
CA ALA A 448 11.43 -17.10 3.87
C ALA A 448 10.95 -16.66 2.49
N VAL A 449 9.69 -16.23 2.35
CA VAL A 449 9.10 -15.79 1.07
C VAL A 449 9.87 -14.59 0.50
N LEU A 450 10.19 -13.59 1.33
CA LEU A 450 10.92 -12.40 0.90
C LEU A 450 12.35 -12.74 0.46
N LYS A 451 13.07 -13.58 1.22
CA LYS A 451 14.44 -13.99 0.84
C LYS A 451 14.44 -14.79 -0.46
N ILE A 452 13.54 -15.76 -0.60
CA ILE A 452 13.41 -16.57 -1.82
C ILE A 452 13.09 -15.68 -3.02
N SER A 453 12.11 -14.78 -2.88
CA SER A 453 11.70 -13.85 -3.93
C SER A 453 12.86 -12.95 -4.37
N LEU A 454 13.56 -12.33 -3.40
CA LEU A 454 14.68 -11.45 -3.72
C LEU A 454 15.86 -12.22 -4.33
N CYS A 455 16.17 -13.43 -3.87
CA CYS A 455 17.17 -14.29 -4.51
C CYS A 455 16.84 -14.53 -5.99
N HIS A 456 15.59 -14.88 -6.32
CA HIS A 456 15.20 -15.08 -7.72
C HIS A 456 15.32 -13.80 -8.55
N VAL A 457 14.92 -12.66 -8.00
CA VAL A 457 15.02 -11.37 -8.70
C VAL A 457 16.49 -11.01 -8.94
N LEU A 458 17.33 -11.04 -7.90
CA LEU A 458 18.76 -10.68 -7.99
C LEU A 458 19.52 -11.55 -8.97
N MET A 459 19.19 -12.83 -9.07
CA MET A 459 19.89 -13.79 -9.94
C MET A 459 19.41 -13.77 -11.40
N LYS A 460 18.24 -13.18 -11.68
CA LYS A 460 17.63 -13.18 -13.03
C LYS A 460 17.54 -11.79 -13.66
N TYR A 461 17.54 -10.73 -12.86
CA TYR A 461 17.22 -9.36 -13.32
C TYR A 461 18.19 -8.32 -12.78
N ASP A 462 18.44 -7.29 -13.59
CA ASP A 462 18.93 -5.99 -13.14
C ASP A 462 17.74 -5.02 -13.01
N ILE A 463 17.79 -4.08 -12.06
CA ILE A 463 16.70 -3.13 -11.78
C ILE A 463 17.28 -1.72 -11.64
N LYS A 464 16.60 -0.72 -12.21
CA LYS A 464 16.90 0.71 -12.04
C LYS A 464 15.62 1.57 -12.09
N PRO A 465 15.61 2.77 -11.49
CA PRO A 465 14.46 3.66 -11.54
C PRO A 465 14.05 3.99 -12.98
N ALA A 466 12.74 4.09 -13.24
CA ALA A 466 12.30 4.65 -14.50
C ALA A 466 12.64 6.15 -14.54
N ASN A 467 13.11 6.63 -15.69
CA ASN A 467 13.38 8.05 -15.95
C ASN A 467 14.51 8.72 -15.14
N GLY A 468 15.30 7.96 -14.36
CA GLY A 468 16.39 8.52 -13.56
C GLY A 468 15.94 9.40 -12.39
N GLU A 469 14.64 9.43 -12.09
CA GLU A 469 14.07 10.15 -10.95
C GLU A 469 13.88 9.20 -9.76
N THR A 470 14.37 9.62 -8.60
CA THR A 470 14.18 8.98 -7.30
C THR A 470 12.88 9.53 -6.66
N GLY A 471 11.74 9.20 -7.28
CA GLY A 471 10.43 9.53 -6.72
C GLY A 471 10.26 8.94 -5.31
N PRO A 472 9.27 9.39 -4.51
CA PRO A 472 9.09 8.84 -3.18
C PRO A 472 8.81 7.34 -3.26
N HIS A 473 9.68 6.54 -2.62
CA HIS A 473 9.56 5.08 -2.51
C HIS A 473 8.31 4.64 -1.76
N VAL A 474 7.79 5.54 -0.94
CA VAL A 474 6.73 5.29 0.00
C VAL A 474 5.76 6.46 0.06
N TRP A 475 4.55 6.19 0.54
CA TRP A 475 3.55 7.18 0.88
C TRP A 475 2.94 6.83 2.23
N GLU A 476 2.56 7.85 3.00
CA GLU A 476 1.95 7.68 4.31
C GLU A 476 0.43 7.56 4.18
N PHE A 477 -0.16 6.60 4.90
CA PHE A 477 -1.59 6.52 5.10
C PHE A 477 -1.90 6.12 6.53
N ALA A 478 -2.43 7.07 7.30
CA ALA A 478 -2.72 6.86 8.71
C ALA A 478 -1.46 6.31 9.42
N ALA A 479 -1.60 5.31 10.30
CA ALA A 479 -0.46 4.73 11.03
C ALA A 479 0.42 3.75 10.19
N ALA A 480 0.43 3.87 8.86
CA ALA A 480 1.17 3.02 7.93
C ALA A 480 2.04 3.83 6.95
N ILE A 481 3.22 3.29 6.63
CA ILE A 481 4.06 3.74 5.51
C ILE A 481 3.98 2.66 4.45
N ASN A 482 3.37 2.96 3.31
CA ASN A 482 3.13 1.99 2.24
C ASN A 482 4.09 2.23 1.09
N ALA A 483 4.49 1.16 0.40
CA ALA A 483 5.26 1.24 -0.82
C ALA A 483 4.49 2.01 -1.90
N ASN A 484 5.22 2.74 -2.74
CA ASN A 484 4.67 3.31 -3.96
C ASN A 484 4.42 2.18 -4.99
N MET A 485 3.25 1.56 -4.92
CA MET A 485 2.85 0.46 -5.81
C MET A 485 2.75 0.88 -7.28
N THR A 486 2.67 2.19 -7.56
CA THR A 486 2.65 2.76 -8.91
C THR A 486 4.03 3.14 -9.44
N ALA A 487 5.09 2.94 -8.64
CA ALA A 487 6.45 3.19 -9.08
C ALA A 487 6.75 2.36 -10.33
N LYS A 488 7.17 3.07 -11.37
CA LYS A 488 7.66 2.47 -12.60
C LYS A 488 9.17 2.31 -12.45
N VAL A 489 9.65 1.11 -12.71
CA VAL A 489 11.08 0.86 -12.89
C VAL A 489 11.31 0.58 -14.35
N LEU A 490 12.36 1.17 -14.92
CA LEU A 490 12.49 1.22 -16.36
C LEU A 490 12.85 -0.13 -16.90
N GLY A 491 12.34 -0.27 -18.11
CA GLY A 491 13.20 -0.72 -19.13
C GLY A 491 12.69 -0.71 -20.56
N ASP A 492 13.74 -0.73 -21.37
CA ASP A 492 13.93 -0.48 -22.79
C ASP A 492 12.79 0.07 -23.65
N LEU A 493 13.13 1.22 -24.25
CA LEU A 493 12.57 1.83 -25.46
C LEU A 493 12.32 0.80 -26.58
N ASP A 494 13.09 -0.29 -26.57
CA ASP A 494 12.98 -1.41 -27.50
C ASP A 494 11.61 -2.11 -27.49
N HIS A 495 10.81 -2.01 -26.43
CA HIS A 495 9.44 -2.52 -26.42
C HIS A 495 8.48 -1.71 -27.29
N VAL A 496 8.53 -0.36 -27.21
CA VAL A 496 7.71 0.51 -28.05
C VAL A 496 8.14 0.36 -29.51
N VAL A 497 9.45 0.24 -29.73
CA VAL A 497 10.03 -0.05 -31.04
C VAL A 497 9.53 -1.40 -31.57
N ALA A 498 9.57 -2.47 -30.77
CA ALA A 498 9.08 -3.80 -31.16
C ALA A 498 7.58 -3.79 -31.50
N LYS A 499 6.74 -3.17 -30.68
CA LYS A 499 5.29 -3.11 -30.93
C LYS A 499 4.92 -2.26 -32.14
N LEU A 500 5.60 -1.15 -32.37
CA LEU A 500 5.37 -0.34 -33.57
C LEU A 500 5.80 -1.12 -34.83
N LYS A 501 6.93 -1.84 -34.76
CA LYS A 501 7.42 -2.68 -35.87
C LYS A 501 6.51 -3.88 -36.16
N GLU A 502 5.90 -4.46 -35.14
CA GLU A 502 4.90 -5.53 -35.27
C GLU A 502 3.58 -5.01 -35.88
N LYS A 503 3.08 -3.87 -35.39
CA LYS A 503 1.74 -3.37 -35.72
C LYS A 503 1.66 -2.50 -36.97
N ILE A 504 2.77 -1.93 -37.42
CA ILE A 504 2.82 -1.02 -38.57
C ILE A 504 3.59 -1.72 -39.70
N PRO A 505 2.88 -2.29 -40.70
CA PRO A 505 3.53 -2.89 -41.85
C PRO A 505 4.32 -1.83 -42.61
N ARG A 506 5.56 -2.16 -43.00
CA ARG A 506 6.46 -1.26 -43.73
C ARG A 506 6.74 0.06 -42.98
N ILE A 507 6.93 -0.02 -41.66
CA ILE A 507 7.20 1.16 -40.82
C ILE A 507 8.41 1.98 -41.31
N GLU A 508 9.37 1.35 -41.97
CA GLU A 508 10.53 2.00 -42.57
C GLU A 508 10.17 2.98 -43.71
N GLN A 509 8.99 2.87 -44.31
CA GLN A 509 8.46 3.76 -45.36
C GLN A 509 7.70 4.96 -44.80
N VAL A 510 7.50 5.03 -43.48
CA VAL A 510 6.76 6.11 -42.85
C VAL A 510 7.55 7.41 -42.95
N THR A 511 6.94 8.41 -43.60
CA THR A 511 7.51 9.76 -43.73
C THR A 511 6.96 10.75 -42.69
N HIS A 512 5.74 10.51 -42.17
CA HIS A 512 5.06 11.44 -41.27
C HIS A 512 4.54 10.73 -40.01
N GLY A 513 4.89 11.25 -38.83
CA GLY A 513 4.37 10.80 -37.55
C GLY A 513 3.37 11.80 -36.96
N TYR A 514 2.20 11.33 -36.52
CA TYR A 514 1.18 12.18 -35.88
C TYR A 514 0.99 11.73 -34.42
N TYR A 515 1.33 12.60 -33.46
CA TYR A 515 1.22 12.32 -32.04
C TYR A 515 0.04 13.10 -31.43
N ILE A 516 -0.98 12.35 -31.05
CA ILE A 516 -2.30 12.83 -30.58
C ILE A 516 -2.66 12.28 -29.19
N ALA A 517 -1.72 11.65 -28.49
CA ALA A 517 -1.96 11.03 -27.20
C ALA A 517 -1.62 11.98 -26.05
N TYR A 518 -2.51 12.03 -25.05
CA TYR A 518 -2.22 12.63 -23.75
C TYR A 518 -3.03 11.92 -22.65
N ILE A 519 -2.48 11.86 -21.45
CA ILE A 519 -3.14 11.42 -20.22
C ILE A 519 -3.94 12.60 -19.69
N THR A 520 -5.19 12.41 -19.28
CA THR A 520 -6.05 13.49 -18.78
C THR A 520 -5.76 13.84 -17.32
N LEU A 521 -6.01 15.10 -16.92
CA LEU A 521 -5.79 15.60 -15.55
C LEU A 521 -6.54 14.79 -14.49
N GLN A 522 -7.70 14.25 -14.86
CA GLN A 522 -8.53 13.42 -13.99
C GLN A 522 -7.83 12.11 -13.59
N LYS A 523 -7.01 11.53 -14.48
CA LYS A 523 -6.16 10.36 -14.16
C LYS A 523 -4.98 10.70 -13.26
N CYS A 524 -4.67 11.99 -13.10
CA CYS A 524 -3.61 12.50 -12.23
C CYS A 524 -4.18 13.12 -10.94
N ASN A 525 -5.41 12.78 -10.55
CA ASN A 525 -6.08 13.30 -9.34
C ASN A 525 -6.12 14.84 -9.21
N GLY A 526 -6.03 15.56 -10.34
CA GLY A 526 -5.99 17.03 -10.33
C GLY A 526 -4.62 17.65 -10.06
N ASP A 527 -3.55 16.86 -9.91
CA ASP A 527 -2.18 17.36 -9.73
C ASP A 527 -1.58 17.77 -11.08
N MET A 528 -1.26 19.06 -11.21
CA MET A 528 -0.76 19.66 -12.46
C MET A 528 0.70 19.27 -12.78
N LEU A 529 1.53 19.00 -11.77
CA LEU A 529 2.91 18.56 -11.99
C LEU A 529 2.94 17.10 -12.43
N GLN A 530 2.17 16.23 -11.75
CA GLN A 530 2.01 14.84 -12.19
C GLN A 530 1.38 14.76 -13.59
N PHE A 531 0.42 15.62 -13.89
CA PHE A 531 -0.18 15.72 -15.22
C PHE A 531 0.83 16.13 -16.29
N ARG A 532 1.72 17.09 -16.00
CA ARG A 532 2.85 17.44 -16.88
C ARG A 532 3.78 16.25 -17.09
N ASP A 533 4.23 15.63 -16.02
CA ASP A 533 5.27 14.59 -16.05
C ASP A 533 4.77 13.32 -16.72
N ALA A 534 3.53 12.91 -16.44
CA ALA A 534 2.91 11.76 -17.09
C ALA A 534 2.81 11.94 -18.62
N ASN A 535 2.49 13.15 -19.08
CA ASN A 535 2.39 13.45 -20.51
C ASN A 535 3.76 13.59 -21.20
N ALA A 536 4.76 14.17 -20.52
CA ALA A 536 6.14 14.15 -21.01
C ALA A 536 6.66 12.70 -21.14
N THR A 537 6.36 11.86 -20.14
CA THR A 537 6.78 10.45 -20.06
C THR A 537 6.28 9.64 -21.24
N ILE A 538 5.03 9.81 -21.69
CA ILE A 538 4.50 9.06 -22.84
C ILE A 538 4.92 9.66 -24.20
N THR A 539 5.38 10.92 -24.23
CA THR A 539 5.84 11.60 -25.45
C THR A 539 7.26 11.18 -25.81
N TYR A 540 8.11 10.99 -24.80
CA TYR A 540 9.49 10.54 -24.95
C TYR A 540 9.64 9.28 -25.83
N PRO A 541 9.05 8.12 -25.46
CA PRO A 541 9.25 6.91 -26.24
C PRO A 541 8.60 6.99 -27.61
N ALA A 542 7.54 7.79 -27.79
CA ALA A 542 6.89 7.97 -29.09
C ALA A 542 7.84 8.63 -30.09
N VAL A 543 8.39 9.82 -29.78
CA VAL A 543 9.27 10.53 -30.72
C VAL A 543 10.57 9.75 -31.00
N HIS A 544 11.14 9.11 -29.98
CA HIS A 544 12.38 8.36 -30.11
C HIS A 544 12.21 7.01 -30.82
N ALA A 545 11.04 6.36 -30.70
CA ALA A 545 10.77 5.15 -31.46
C ALA A 545 10.54 5.45 -32.96
N TYR A 546 9.86 6.55 -33.29
CA TYR A 546 9.71 7.01 -34.67
C TYR A 546 11.07 7.37 -35.30
N ASP A 547 11.92 8.13 -34.60
CA ASP A 547 13.28 8.46 -35.06
C ASP A 547 14.13 7.21 -35.32
N ARG A 548 13.94 6.14 -34.53
CA ARG A 548 14.68 4.88 -34.68
C ARG A 548 14.13 3.96 -35.78
N LEU A 549 12.82 3.92 -35.97
CA LEU A 549 12.16 2.96 -36.88
C LEU A 549 11.90 3.50 -38.29
N CYS A 550 11.80 4.82 -38.44
CA CYS A 550 11.37 5.47 -39.67
C CYS A 550 12.56 6.23 -40.29
N PRO A 551 13.50 5.56 -40.99
CA PRO A 551 14.66 6.23 -41.59
C PRO A 551 14.25 7.27 -42.66
N ASN A 552 13.07 7.12 -43.26
CA ASN A 552 12.49 8.06 -44.23
C ASN A 552 11.61 9.13 -43.58
N MET A 553 11.63 9.28 -42.25
CA MET A 553 10.83 10.30 -41.58
C MET A 553 11.25 11.69 -42.08
N GLU A 554 10.27 12.44 -42.56
CA GLU A 554 10.38 13.82 -43.02
C GLU A 554 9.77 14.78 -42.01
N PHE A 555 8.70 14.35 -41.31
CA PHE A 555 7.93 15.25 -40.46
C PHE A 555 7.30 14.57 -39.23
N PHE A 556 7.37 15.23 -38.07
CA PHE A 556 6.68 14.83 -36.85
C PHE A 556 5.69 15.90 -36.39
N VAL A 557 4.43 15.53 -36.18
CA VAL A 557 3.33 16.44 -35.86
C VAL A 557 2.89 16.20 -34.43
N LEU A 558 3.08 17.19 -33.56
CA LEU A 558 2.52 17.19 -32.20
C LEU A 558 1.19 17.94 -32.20
N GLN A 559 0.10 17.31 -31.78
CA GLN A 559 -1.18 17.99 -31.60
C GLN A 559 -1.46 18.24 -30.12
N THR A 560 -1.29 19.49 -29.68
CA THR A 560 -1.54 19.92 -28.29
C THR A 560 -2.98 20.36 -28.04
N GLY A 561 -3.77 20.53 -29.11
CA GLY A 561 -5.18 20.96 -29.03
C GLY A 561 -5.30 22.41 -28.53
N THR A 562 -6.43 22.74 -27.91
CA THR A 562 -6.76 24.11 -27.44
C THR A 562 -5.93 24.57 -26.24
N ASN A 563 -4.89 23.82 -25.87
CA ASN A 563 -4.15 24.03 -24.63
C ASN A 563 -3.00 25.05 -24.75
N ALA A 564 -2.77 25.66 -25.91
CA ALA A 564 -1.65 26.57 -26.15
C ALA A 564 -1.75 27.93 -25.41
N TYR A 565 -0.72 28.78 -25.50
CA TYR A 565 -0.75 30.19 -25.05
C TYR A 565 -1.18 30.46 -23.60
N GLY A 566 -1.14 29.47 -22.70
CA GLY A 566 -1.59 29.63 -21.32
C GLY A 566 -3.11 29.66 -21.13
N VAL A 567 -3.94 29.41 -22.16
CA VAL A 567 -5.41 29.37 -22.01
C VAL A 567 -5.89 28.22 -21.12
N ALA A 568 -5.10 27.16 -20.99
CA ALA A 568 -5.33 26.06 -20.05
C ALA A 568 -4.63 26.26 -18.68
N CYS A 569 -4.10 27.46 -18.40
CA CYS A 569 -3.43 27.82 -17.14
C CYS A 569 -4.32 28.72 -16.28
N PHE A 570 -5.36 28.15 -15.65
CA PHE A 570 -6.34 28.92 -14.86
C PHE A 570 -5.71 29.77 -13.74
N GLY A 571 -4.59 29.32 -13.17
CA GLY A 571 -3.84 30.07 -12.16
C GLY A 571 -3.07 31.29 -12.69
N TYR A 572 -2.69 31.28 -13.98
CA TYR A 572 -2.09 32.44 -14.64
C TYR A 572 -3.16 33.43 -15.11
N LEU A 573 -4.27 32.92 -15.66
CA LEU A 573 -5.40 33.73 -16.13
C LEU A 573 -6.13 34.48 -15.01
N SER A 574 -6.10 33.97 -13.78
CA SER A 574 -6.67 34.70 -12.63
C SER A 574 -5.82 35.88 -12.18
N GLN A 575 -4.56 35.96 -12.63
CA GLN A 575 -3.60 36.99 -12.22
C GLN A 575 -3.14 37.89 -13.39
N THR A 576 -3.45 37.52 -14.64
CA THR A 576 -3.01 38.23 -15.84
C THR A 576 -4.10 38.21 -16.91
N GLN A 577 -4.23 39.33 -17.64
CA GLN A 577 -5.14 39.43 -18.77
C GLN A 577 -4.38 39.12 -20.07
N LEU A 578 -4.86 38.16 -20.86
CA LEU A 578 -4.28 37.87 -22.18
C LEU A 578 -4.57 39.01 -23.14
N GLN A 579 -3.55 39.50 -23.85
CA GLN A 579 -3.73 40.43 -24.96
C GLN A 579 -4.13 39.64 -26.22
N LEU A 580 -5.34 39.91 -26.70
CA LEU A 580 -5.91 39.26 -27.89
C LEU A 580 -5.79 40.19 -29.11
N PRO A 581 -5.60 39.66 -30.34
CA PRO A 581 -5.48 38.24 -30.68
C PRO A 581 -4.12 37.65 -30.28
N LEU A 582 -4.11 36.36 -29.97
CA LEU A 582 -2.87 35.65 -29.63
C LEU A 582 -2.12 35.31 -30.93
N GLN A 583 -0.82 35.57 -30.95
CA GLN A 583 0.03 35.27 -32.10
C GLN A 583 1.01 34.15 -31.78
N GLU A 584 1.51 33.43 -32.79
CA GLU A 584 2.54 32.40 -32.60
C GLU A 584 3.83 32.95 -31.96
N SER A 585 4.09 34.25 -32.17
CA SER A 585 5.20 35.01 -31.58
C SER A 585 4.99 35.36 -30.09
N THR A 586 3.82 35.07 -29.53
CA THR A 586 3.51 35.38 -28.11
C THR A 586 4.49 34.64 -27.19
N PRO A 587 5.14 35.34 -26.24
CA PRO A 587 6.06 34.69 -25.32
C PRO A 587 5.38 33.63 -24.47
N ARG A 588 6.13 32.60 -24.06
CA ARG A 588 5.63 31.60 -23.13
C ARG A 588 5.22 32.25 -21.82
N VAL A 589 4.22 31.64 -21.16
CA VAL A 589 3.86 31.98 -19.78
C VAL A 589 5.13 31.98 -18.92
N PRO A 590 5.36 32.96 -18.03
CA PRO A 590 6.54 32.98 -17.17
C PRO A 590 6.48 31.93 -16.06
N ARG A 591 7.63 31.63 -15.47
CA ARG A 591 7.70 30.87 -14.22
C ARG A 591 7.01 31.64 -13.07
N PRO A 592 6.40 30.93 -12.10
CA PRO A 592 6.39 29.47 -11.93
C PRO A 592 5.28 28.74 -12.71
N TRP A 593 4.31 29.46 -13.30
CA TRP A 593 3.14 28.83 -13.93
C TRP A 593 3.48 27.97 -15.15
N SER A 594 4.51 28.37 -15.91
CA SER A 594 5.03 27.61 -17.04
C SER A 594 5.39 26.18 -16.69
N ASP A 595 5.87 25.96 -15.47
CA ASP A 595 6.38 24.66 -15.02
C ASP A 595 5.24 23.67 -14.78
N THR A 596 3.98 24.08 -14.87
CA THR A 596 2.81 23.20 -14.71
C THR A 596 2.15 22.81 -16.03
N LEU A 597 2.66 23.31 -17.17
CA LEU A 597 2.03 23.17 -18.48
C LEU A 597 2.60 21.97 -19.25
N PHE A 598 1.81 20.89 -19.33
CA PHE A 598 2.23 19.64 -19.96
C PHE A 598 2.67 19.79 -21.42
N TYR A 599 1.99 20.63 -22.20
CA TYR A 599 2.28 20.83 -23.61
C TYR A 599 3.62 21.55 -23.84
N TYR A 600 4.06 22.43 -22.93
CA TYR A 600 5.41 23.00 -23.01
C TYR A 600 6.47 21.92 -22.80
N ALA A 601 6.26 20.99 -21.87
CA ALA A 601 7.17 19.88 -21.66
C ALA A 601 7.25 18.97 -22.90
N GLN A 602 6.12 18.70 -23.57
CA GLN A 602 6.10 17.91 -24.82
C GLN A 602 6.83 18.63 -25.96
N VAL A 603 6.57 19.93 -26.15
CA VAL A 603 7.23 20.78 -27.16
C VAL A 603 8.74 20.83 -26.92
N ASP A 604 9.20 21.03 -25.68
CA ASP A 604 10.63 21.08 -25.35
C ASP A 604 11.31 19.73 -25.58
N LEU A 605 10.62 18.64 -25.26
CA LEU A 605 11.11 17.29 -25.50
C LEU A 605 11.31 17.03 -26.99
N ILE A 606 10.32 17.33 -27.83
CA ILE A 606 10.41 17.12 -29.28
C ILE A 606 11.47 18.03 -29.89
N LYS A 607 11.54 19.30 -29.45
CA LYS A 607 12.59 20.23 -29.88
C LYS A 607 13.99 19.67 -29.59
N LYS A 608 14.18 19.07 -28.41
CA LYS A 608 15.43 18.41 -28.03
C LYS A 608 15.69 17.16 -28.86
N ALA A 609 14.67 16.33 -29.09
CA ALA A 609 14.78 15.11 -29.89
C ALA A 609 15.08 15.39 -31.38
N ASN A 610 14.58 16.50 -31.92
CA ASN A 610 14.80 16.93 -33.30
C ASN A 610 16.18 17.57 -33.53
N ASN A 611 16.88 17.98 -32.48
CA ASN A 611 18.15 18.69 -32.63
C ASN A 611 19.20 17.83 -33.37
N GLY A 612 19.66 18.32 -34.53
CA GLY A 612 20.62 17.60 -35.38
C GLY A 612 20.02 16.47 -36.22
N LYS A 613 18.69 16.39 -36.35
CA LYS A 613 17.98 15.38 -37.16
C LYS A 613 17.54 15.93 -38.51
N THR A 614 17.28 15.04 -39.47
CA THR A 614 16.90 15.37 -40.85
C THR A 614 15.40 15.66 -41.02
N TRP A 615 14.56 15.06 -40.18
CA TRP A 615 13.13 15.33 -40.15
C TRP A 615 12.83 16.69 -39.51
N LYS A 616 11.71 17.29 -39.87
CA LYS A 616 11.19 18.53 -39.29
C LYS A 616 10.01 18.23 -38.37
N TRP A 617 9.55 19.21 -37.61
CA TRP A 617 8.34 19.04 -36.80
C TRP A 617 7.55 20.33 -36.70
N CYS A 618 6.26 20.19 -36.41
CA CYS A 618 5.42 21.32 -36.00
C CYS A 618 4.52 20.93 -34.82
N GLU A 619 4.04 21.96 -34.13
CA GLU A 619 2.94 21.84 -33.18
C GLU A 619 1.66 22.31 -33.88
N VAL A 620 0.67 21.44 -34.00
CA VAL A 620 -0.65 21.79 -34.53
C VAL A 620 -1.51 22.31 -33.40
N ARG A 621 -1.91 23.57 -33.54
CA ARG A 621 -2.77 24.31 -32.62
C ARG A 621 -4.09 24.62 -33.33
N PRO A 622 -5.26 24.25 -32.78
CA PRO A 622 -6.55 24.65 -33.34
C PRO A 622 -6.70 26.17 -33.23
N ASP A 623 -7.27 26.75 -34.28
CA ASP A 623 -7.45 28.19 -34.45
C ASP A 623 -8.59 28.68 -33.54
N GLN A 624 -8.27 29.00 -32.29
CA GLN A 624 -9.25 29.61 -31.39
C GLN A 624 -9.13 31.14 -31.32
N LEU A 625 -7.97 31.72 -31.66
CA LEU A 625 -7.68 33.13 -31.37
C LEU A 625 -6.57 33.75 -32.25
N VAL A 626 -6.41 33.33 -33.51
CA VAL A 626 -5.64 34.10 -34.51
C VAL A 626 -6.64 34.80 -35.43
N ALA A 627 -6.59 36.13 -35.52
CA ALA A 627 -7.32 36.91 -36.52
C ALA A 627 -6.40 37.21 -37.70
#